data_AF-A0A655ASR5-F1
#
_entry.id   AF-A0A655ASR5-F1
#
_cell.length_a   1.000
_cell.length_b   1.000
_cell.length_c   1.000
_cell.angle_alpha   90.00
_cell.angle_beta   90.00
_cell.angle_gamma   90.00
#
_symmetry.space_group_name_H-M   'P 1'
#
loop_
_entity.id
_entity.type
_entity.pdbx_description
1 polymer ?
#
loop_
_entity_poly.entity_id
_entity_poly.type
_entity_poly.pdbx_seq_one_letter_code
_entity_poly.pdbx_strand_id
1 'polypeptide(L)' 'MQGAGHGVVTVRFETRGSGPGSARTFPVDTGDISNASPLDSLDWPDYIGQLSVEGSAGASAPTVDDVGDR' A
#
# COMPACT_ATOMS: atom_id res chain seq x y z
N MET A 1 1.99 6.83 -13.80
CA MET A 1 1.36 6.71 -15.13
C MET A 1 2.34 7.24 -16.16
N GLN A 2 2.91 6.37 -16.99
CA GLN A 2 3.76 6.78 -18.11
C GLN A 2 3.09 6.28 -19.40
N GLY A 3 2.79 7.21 -20.32
CA GLY A 3 2.17 6.91 -21.61
C GLY A 3 0.72 7.39 -21.71
N ALA A 4 0.52 8.52 -22.38
CA ALA A 4 -0.78 8.93 -22.95
C ALA A 4 -0.64 9.32 -24.44
N GLY A 5 0.47 8.95 -25.09
CA GLY A 5 0.80 9.33 -26.48
C GLY A 5 0.48 8.27 -27.54
N HIS A 6 0.23 7.02 -27.13
CA HIS A 6 -0.04 5.89 -28.04
C HIS A 6 -1.35 5.14 -27.71
N GLY A 7 -2.28 5.78 -26.98
CA GLY A 7 -3.58 5.18 -26.66
C GLY A 7 -3.53 3.99 -25.69
N VAL A 8 -2.39 3.77 -25.02
CA VAL A 8 -2.21 2.71 -24.03
C VAL A 8 -1.63 3.28 -22.74
N VAL A 9 -1.94 2.63 -21.63
CA VAL A 9 -1.41 2.94 -20.31
C VAL A 9 -0.80 1.69 -19.69
N THR A 10 0.39 1.80 -19.12
CA THR A 10 1.02 0.72 -18.36
C THR A 10 0.94 1.01 -16.87
N VAL A 11 0.36 0.09 -16.11
CA VAL A 11 0.17 0.16 -14.66
C VAL A 11 0.98 -0.93 -13.99
N ARG A 12 1.65 -0.60 -12.88
CA ARG A 12 2.35 -1.56 -12.01
C ARG A 12 1.87 -1.33 -10.59
N PHE A 13 1.42 -2.40 -9.92
CA PHE A 13 0.88 -2.36 -8.57
C PHE A 13 1.88 -2.92 -7.57
N GLU A 14 2.26 -2.12 -6.59
CA GLU A 14 3.24 -2.47 -5.55
C GLU A 14 2.67 -2.07 -4.19
N THR A 15 2.52 -3.05 -3.29
CA THR A 15 2.25 -2.81 -1.86
C THR A 15 3.44 -3.31 -1.03
N ARG A 16 3.44 -3.01 0.28
CA ARG A 16 4.46 -3.52 1.20
C ARG A 16 4.51 -5.06 1.18
N GLY A 17 3.35 -5.71 1.12
CA GLY A 17 3.21 -7.16 1.09
C GLY A 17 3.48 -7.80 -0.28
N SER A 18 3.15 -7.14 -1.39
CA SER A 18 3.29 -7.73 -2.73
C SER A 18 4.71 -7.67 -3.32
N GLY A 19 5.55 -6.73 -2.86
CA GLY A 19 6.86 -6.47 -3.47
C GLY A 19 6.76 -5.92 -4.90
N PRO A 20 7.86 -5.95 -5.70
CA PRO A 20 7.90 -5.44 -7.07
C PRO A 20 6.79 -6.05 -7.94
N GLY A 21 5.87 -5.21 -8.37
CA GLY A 21 4.62 -5.60 -9.02
C GLY A 21 4.79 -6.08 -10.45
N SER A 22 3.84 -6.91 -10.90
CA SER A 22 3.68 -7.21 -12.32
C SER A 22 3.12 -5.99 -13.06
N ALA A 23 3.79 -5.57 -14.14
CA ALA A 23 3.31 -4.48 -14.98
C ALA A 23 2.30 -5.01 -16.01
N ARG A 24 1.17 -4.31 -16.16
CA ARG A 24 0.13 -4.62 -17.14
C ARG A 24 -0.15 -3.41 -18.02
N THR A 25 -0.36 -3.64 -19.31
CA THR A 25 -0.66 -2.60 -20.29
C THR A 25 -2.09 -2.74 -20.76
N PHE A 26 -2.81 -1.62 -20.81
CA PHE A 26 -4.21 -1.54 -21.22
C PHE A 26 -4.43 -0.45 -22.27
N PRO A 27 -5.45 -0.55 -23.13
CA PRO A 27 -5.96 0.60 -23.88
C PRO A 27 -6.42 1.72 -22.93
N VAL A 28 -6.27 2.98 -23.34
CA VAL A 28 -6.63 4.15 -22.51
C VAL A 28 -8.14 4.29 -22.29
N ASP A 29 -8.93 3.74 -23.21
CA ASP A 29 -10.39 3.74 -23.24
C ASP A 29 -11.00 2.46 -22.64
N THR A 30 -10.19 1.61 -21.99
CA THR A 30 -10.72 0.42 -21.32
C THR A 30 -11.54 0.77 -20.08
N GLY A 31 -12.60 0.00 -19.84
CA GLY A 31 -13.34 -0.03 -18.57
C GLY A 31 -12.69 -0.90 -17.50
N ASP A 32 -11.56 -1.56 -17.81
CA ASP A 32 -10.88 -2.50 -16.90
C ASP A 32 -10.12 -1.81 -15.75
N ILE A 33 -9.95 -0.49 -15.81
CA ILE A 33 -9.25 0.30 -14.78
C ILE A 33 -10.28 1.11 -14.00
N SER A 34 -10.29 0.92 -12.68
CA SER A 34 -11.17 1.66 -11.76
C SER A 34 -10.37 2.21 -10.58
N ASN A 35 -10.95 3.20 -9.89
CA ASN A 35 -10.37 3.70 -8.65
C ASN A 35 -10.44 2.61 -7.58
N ALA A 36 -9.31 2.34 -6.94
CA ALA A 36 -9.22 1.47 -5.77
C ALA A 36 -9.18 2.29 -4.48
N SER A 37 -9.63 1.70 -3.37
CA SER A 37 -9.45 2.31 -2.05
C SER A 37 -7.97 2.29 -1.70
N PRO A 38 -7.38 3.42 -1.23
CA PRO A 38 -5.98 3.42 -0.80
C PRO A 38 -5.75 2.53 0.43
N LEU A 39 -6.80 2.24 1.21
CA LEU A 39 -6.70 1.39 2.41
C LEU A 39 -6.36 -0.06 2.06
N ASP A 40 -6.69 -0.51 0.84
CA ASP A 40 -6.44 -1.88 0.39
C ASP A 40 -4.95 -2.18 0.22
N SER A 41 -4.09 -1.15 0.16
CA SER A 41 -2.64 -1.28 0.03
C SER A 41 -1.89 -1.31 1.36
N LEU A 42 -2.59 -1.18 2.49
CA LEU A 42 -1.99 -1.01 3.82
C LEU A 42 -1.68 -2.33 4.54
N ASP A 43 -2.02 -3.48 3.96
CA ASP A 43 -1.76 -4.81 4.52
C ASP A 43 -2.23 -4.94 5.99
N TRP A 44 -3.37 -4.29 6.33
CA TRP A 44 -3.93 -4.21 7.69
C TRP A 44 -3.99 -5.54 8.45
N PRO A 45 -4.40 -6.67 7.85
CA PRO A 45 -4.44 -7.95 8.56
C PRO A 45 -3.07 -8.36 9.12
N ASP A 46 -1.99 -8.14 8.35
CA ASP A 46 -0.64 -8.48 8.78
C ASP A 46 -0.18 -7.59 9.93
N TYR A 47 -0.50 -6.29 9.86
CA TYR A 47 -0.22 -5.32 10.93
C TYR A 47 -0.94 -5.68 12.23
N ILE A 48 -2.24 -6.00 12.18
CA ILE A 48 -3.01 -6.40 13.37
C ILE A 48 -2.50 -7.73 13.95
N GLY A 49 -2.09 -8.66 13.09
CA GLY A 49 -1.43 -9.91 13.51
C GLY A 49 -0.16 -9.64 14.30
N GLN A 50 0.70 -8.74 13.82
CA GLN A 50 1.94 -8.33 14.51
C GLN A 50 1.65 -7.66 15.86
N LEU A 51 0.72 -6.71 15.92
CA LEU A 51 0.35 -6.07 17.19
C LEU A 51 -0.20 -7.05 18.21
N SER A 52 -0.98 -8.04 17.76
CA SER A 52 -1.56 -9.04 18.66
C SER A 52 -0.47 -9.93 19.28
N VAL A 53 0.58 -10.25 18.50
CA VAL A 53 1.76 -11.00 18.97
C VAL A 53 2.62 -10.15 19.91
N GLU A 54 2.90 -8.89 19.55
CA GLU A 54 3.70 -7.95 20.37
C GLU A 54 3.00 -7.53 21.67
N GLY A 55 1.69 -7.31 21.62
CA GLY A 55 0.86 -7.02 22.81
C GLY A 55 0.79 -8.20 23.76
N SER A 56 0.87 -9.43 23.24
CA SER A 56 1.00 -10.65 24.05
C SER A 56 2.41 -10.85 24.61
N ALA A 57 3.42 -10.21 24.01
CA ALA A 57 4.83 -10.26 24.42
C ALA A 57 5.27 -9.07 25.31
N GLY A 58 4.36 -8.17 25.69
CA GLY A 58 4.65 -7.06 26.60
C GLY A 58 5.24 -5.80 25.95
N ALA A 59 4.95 -5.53 24.68
CA ALA A 59 5.36 -4.28 24.05
C ALA A 59 4.51 -3.11 24.57
N SER A 60 5.08 -2.31 25.47
CA SER A 60 4.55 -0.98 25.78
C SER A 60 4.78 -0.07 24.57
N ALA A 61 3.72 0.58 24.08
CA ALA A 61 3.84 1.62 23.08
C ALA A 61 4.75 2.75 23.61
N PRO A 62 5.60 3.38 22.77
CA PRO A 62 6.32 4.56 23.21
C PRO A 62 5.30 5.66 23.55
N THR A 63 5.40 6.22 24.76
CA THR A 63 4.59 7.36 25.18
C THR A 63 4.84 8.50 24.21
N VAL A 64 3.76 9.11 23.70
CA VAL A 64 3.76 10.25 22.76
C VAL A 64 4.43 11.54 23.30
N ASP A 65 5.04 11.50 24.50
CA ASP A 65 5.64 12.64 25.20
C ASP A 65 7.01 13.08 24.65
N ASP A 66 7.68 12.29 23.81
CA ASP A 66 9.04 12.61 23.31
C ASP A 66 9.08 13.62 22.13
N VAL A 67 7.93 14.19 21.71
CA VAL A 67 7.86 15.09 20.55
C VAL A 67 7.84 16.58 20.97
N GLY A 68 8.74 16.99 21.85
CA GLY A 68 8.63 18.33 22.43
C GLY A 68 9.87 18.90 23.12
N ASP A 69 11.09 18.60 22.66
CA ASP A 69 12.24 19.44 23.02
C ASP A 69 13.38 19.31 22.02
N ARG A 70 13.43 20.21 21.03
CA ARG A 70 14.66 20.67 20.35
C ARG A 70 14.41 21.88 19.48
#